data_AF-A0A6I3AJV2-F1
#
_entry.id   AF-A0A6I3AJV2-F1
#
_cell.length_a   1.000
_cell.length_b   1.000
_cell.length_c   1.000
_cell.angle_alpha   90.00
_cell.angle_beta   90.00
_cell.angle_gamma   90.00
#
_symmetry.space_group_name_H-M   'P 1'
#
loop_
_entity.id
_entity.type
_entity.pdbx_description
1 polymer ?
#
loop_
_entity_poly.entity_id
_entity_poly.type
_entity_poly.pdbx_seq_one_letter_code
_entity_poly.pdbx_strand_id
1 'polypeptide(L)'
;MAAAVMAGFLIVGLATPVNAATAGGSCTTKGAKTTISKNTYVCEKNPFFSTTKLTWVWDGCIELNTDYQAGIKEAQTVLRASETNRFQQIEPVGQTLKDLIKWNALITYAKGNVVYYGSTYYSATKTSTNKAPTSTNIGSTKFWVVYQPTNANSKVGQMPTPTAVIATANKQIAALTSSAVKTSVAATKLKYTTLASDLTTKLAALEANKAPIQSVIDTLDPVLIELKSAVALVSITKDLVKDKCNPRY
;
A
#
# COMPACT_ATOMS: atom_id res chain seq x y z
N MET A 1 60.48 69.27 -13.47
CA MET A 1 61.06 67.92 -13.27
C MET A 1 60.01 66.92 -13.77
N ALA A 2 60.10 66.50 -15.04
CA ALA A 2 60.56 65.17 -15.49
C ALA A 2 59.65 64.03 -14.98
N ALA A 3 58.73 63.54 -15.83
CA ALA A 3 58.76 62.23 -16.54
C ALA A 3 58.40 61.03 -15.61
N ALA A 4 57.57 60.03 -15.95
CA ALA A 4 57.47 59.31 -17.21
C ALA A 4 56.13 58.56 -17.38
N VAL A 5 55.92 58.16 -18.63
CA VAL A 5 54.87 57.36 -19.28
C VAL A 5 54.87 55.90 -18.78
N MET A 6 53.72 55.18 -18.83
CA MET A 6 53.54 53.89 -19.54
C MET A 6 52.19 53.20 -19.25
N ALA A 7 51.50 52.95 -20.37
CA ALA A 7 50.44 52.01 -20.71
C ALA A 7 50.13 50.82 -19.77
N GLY A 8 48.86 50.41 -19.75
CA GLY A 8 48.48 49.09 -19.25
C GLY A 8 46.99 48.74 -19.31
N PHE A 9 46.55 48.27 -20.48
CA PHE A 9 45.45 47.31 -20.71
C PHE A 9 44.00 47.68 -20.34
N LEU A 10 43.20 47.92 -21.40
CA LEU A 10 41.80 47.53 -21.48
C LEU A 10 41.68 46.02 -21.16
N ILE A 11 41.09 45.68 -20.02
CA ILE A 11 40.46 44.37 -19.85
C ILE A 11 38.99 44.56 -20.19
N VAL A 12 38.68 44.40 -21.48
CA VAL A 12 37.34 43.98 -21.89
C VAL A 12 37.18 42.56 -21.36
N GLY A 13 36.66 42.44 -20.15
CA GLY A 13 36.17 41.18 -19.63
C GLY A 13 35.02 40.75 -20.51
N LEU A 14 35.30 39.84 -21.45
CA LEU A 14 34.30 39.07 -22.16
C LEU A 14 33.39 38.43 -21.11
N ALA A 15 32.22 39.03 -20.88
CA ALA A 15 31.12 38.32 -20.28
C ALA A 15 30.89 37.11 -21.18
N THR A 16 31.24 35.93 -20.68
CA THR A 16 30.81 34.67 -21.25
C THR A 16 29.30 34.76 -21.48
N PRO A 17 28.75 34.16 -22.54
CA PRO A 17 27.31 34.18 -22.75
C PRO A 17 26.68 33.63 -21.46
N VAL A 18 25.91 34.47 -20.78
CA VAL A 18 24.99 34.04 -19.75
C VAL A 18 24.11 33.02 -20.47
N ASN A 19 24.36 31.73 -20.25
CA ASN A 19 23.51 30.68 -20.79
C ASN A 19 22.09 31.07 -20.38
N ALA A 20 21.25 31.40 -21.35
CA ALA A 20 19.88 31.80 -21.09
C ALA A 20 19.26 30.71 -20.22
N ALA A 21 18.59 31.10 -19.13
CA ALA A 21 17.96 30.14 -18.25
C ALA A 21 17.01 29.26 -19.09
N THR A 22 17.26 27.95 -19.10
CA THR A 22 16.39 26.97 -19.73
C THR A 22 15.58 26.24 -18.66
N ALA A 23 14.34 25.87 -18.99
CA ALA A 23 13.55 24.99 -18.13
C ALA A 23 14.35 23.72 -17.82
N GLY A 24 14.39 23.30 -16.55
CA GLY A 24 15.19 22.16 -16.12
C GLY A 24 16.71 22.34 -16.15
N GLY A 25 17.22 23.50 -16.61
CA GLY A 25 18.63 23.84 -16.61
C GLY A 25 19.17 24.06 -15.20
N SER A 26 20.48 23.85 -15.01
CA SER A 26 21.14 24.05 -13.71
C SER A 26 21.11 25.52 -13.30
N CYS A 27 21.00 25.77 -12.00
CA CYS A 27 21.10 27.10 -11.41
C CYS A 27 21.90 27.03 -10.10
N THR A 28 22.40 28.17 -9.62
CA THR A 28 23.38 28.21 -8.51
C THR A 28 22.80 28.76 -7.21
N THR A 29 21.85 29.71 -7.30
CA THR A 29 21.30 30.41 -6.14
C THR A 29 19.89 29.94 -5.85
N LYS A 30 19.73 29.13 -4.80
CA LYS A 30 18.42 28.66 -4.34
C LYS A 30 17.46 29.82 -4.11
N GLY A 31 16.23 29.69 -4.59
CA GLY A 31 15.18 30.71 -4.48
C GLY A 31 15.30 31.86 -5.48
N ALA A 32 16.36 31.89 -6.32
CA ALA A 32 16.40 32.83 -7.45
C ALA A 32 15.20 32.59 -8.37
N LYS A 33 14.66 33.66 -8.94
CA LYS A 33 13.52 33.62 -9.86
C LYS A 33 13.94 34.10 -11.24
N THR A 34 13.38 33.52 -12.28
CA THR A 34 13.55 33.96 -13.67
C THR A 34 12.27 33.69 -14.47
N THR A 35 12.12 34.34 -15.62
CA THR A 35 10.99 34.09 -16.52
C THR A 35 11.50 33.40 -17.78
N ILE A 36 10.95 32.22 -18.10
CA ILE A 36 11.28 31.44 -19.30
C ILE A 36 9.96 31.24 -20.05
N SER A 37 9.89 31.72 -21.29
CA SER A 37 8.69 31.57 -22.14
C SER A 37 7.37 31.98 -21.44
N LYS A 38 7.39 33.12 -20.74
CA LYS A 38 6.26 33.73 -19.98
C LYS A 38 5.87 33.01 -18.68
N ASN A 39 6.50 31.90 -18.33
CA ASN A 39 6.30 31.21 -17.06
C ASN A 39 7.40 31.60 -16.07
N THR A 40 7.07 31.64 -14.78
CA THR A 40 8.02 31.90 -13.72
C THR A 40 8.70 30.60 -13.29
N TYR A 41 10.03 30.64 -13.18
CA TYR A 41 10.84 29.52 -12.72
C TYR A 41 11.59 29.93 -11.45
N VAL A 42 11.69 28.99 -10.52
CA VAL A 42 12.43 29.14 -9.27
C VAL A 42 13.60 28.17 -9.28
N CYS A 43 14.77 28.66 -8.91
CA CYS A 43 15.95 27.83 -8.74
C CYS A 43 15.80 26.99 -7.46
N GLU A 44 15.43 25.73 -7.62
CA GLU A 44 15.14 24.82 -6.50
C GLU A 44 15.44 23.37 -6.90
N LYS A 45 15.45 22.45 -5.92
CA LYS A 45 15.41 21.02 -6.24
C LYS A 45 14.01 20.68 -6.76
N ASN A 46 13.92 19.97 -7.88
CA ASN A 46 12.62 19.59 -8.43
C ASN A 46 11.91 18.62 -7.47
N PRO A 47 10.75 18.97 -6.88
CA PRO A 47 10.13 18.16 -5.85
C PRO A 47 9.58 16.81 -6.36
N PHE A 48 9.39 16.66 -7.68
CA PHE A 48 8.91 15.41 -8.29
C PHE A 48 10.02 14.43 -8.65
N PHE A 49 11.29 14.86 -8.58
CA PHE A 49 12.45 14.07 -8.94
C PHE A 49 13.45 14.11 -7.79
N SER A 50 14.01 12.96 -7.39
CA SER A 50 15.04 12.94 -6.35
C SER A 50 16.35 13.52 -6.91
N THR A 51 16.47 14.84 -6.94
CA THR A 51 17.65 15.56 -7.43
C THR A 51 18.41 16.19 -6.28
N THR A 52 19.73 16.05 -6.29
CA THR A 52 20.63 16.81 -5.40
C THR A 52 20.98 18.18 -5.98
N LYS A 53 20.78 18.37 -7.29
CA LYS A 53 21.10 19.59 -8.04
C LYS A 53 19.93 20.56 -8.03
N LEU A 54 20.26 21.85 -7.96
CA LEU A 54 19.34 22.96 -8.18
C LEU A 54 19.11 23.15 -9.68
N THR A 55 17.86 23.29 -10.07
CA THR A 55 17.43 23.52 -11.45
C THR A 55 16.39 24.62 -11.51
N TRP A 56 16.20 25.23 -12.67
CA TRP A 56 15.04 26.08 -12.92
C TRP A 56 13.78 25.23 -13.00
N VAL A 57 12.99 25.25 -11.93
CA VAL A 57 11.71 24.52 -11.80
C VAL A 57 10.57 25.50 -12.00
N TRP A 58 9.58 25.15 -12.82
CA TRP A 58 8.37 25.96 -12.99
C TRP A 58 7.68 26.14 -11.63
N ASP A 59 7.31 27.37 -11.27
CA ASP A 59 6.69 27.69 -9.99
C ASP A 59 5.40 26.90 -9.73
N GLY A 60 4.59 26.70 -10.78
CA GLY A 60 3.40 25.84 -10.71
C GLY A 60 3.70 24.39 -10.31
N CYS A 61 4.89 23.85 -10.60
CA CYS A 61 5.29 22.53 -10.10
C CYS A 61 5.53 22.52 -8.58
N ILE A 62 6.02 23.63 -8.03
CA ILE A 62 6.25 23.76 -6.58
C ILE A 62 4.91 23.85 -5.86
N GLU A 63 3.98 24.65 -6.38
CA GLU A 63 2.61 24.78 -5.86
C GLU A 63 1.86 23.44 -5.95
N LEU A 64 1.82 22.82 -7.14
CA LEU A 64 1.14 21.53 -7.34
C LEU A 64 1.71 20.41 -6.46
N ASN A 65 3.02 20.38 -6.22
CA ASN A 65 3.57 19.42 -5.26
C ASN A 65 3.08 19.70 -3.83
N THR A 66 3.03 20.97 -3.43
CA THR A 66 2.56 21.36 -2.10
C THR A 66 1.10 20.92 -1.89
N ASP A 67 0.23 21.22 -2.85
CA ASP A 67 -1.18 20.83 -2.84
C ASP A 67 -1.34 19.30 -2.85
N TYR A 68 -0.56 18.61 -3.68
CA TYR A 68 -0.53 17.15 -3.70
C TYR A 68 -0.16 16.57 -2.33
N GLN A 69 0.90 17.07 -1.69
CA GLN A 69 1.34 16.56 -0.38
C GLN A 69 0.29 16.82 0.71
N ALA A 70 -0.39 17.97 0.67
CA ALA A 70 -1.49 18.26 1.58
C ALA A 70 -2.67 17.31 1.34
N GLY A 71 -3.13 17.19 0.09
CA GLY A 71 -4.26 16.34 -0.28
C GLY A 71 -4.04 14.86 -0.01
N ILE A 72 -2.86 14.31 -0.35
CA ILE A 72 -2.58 12.90 -0.08
C ILE A 72 -2.48 12.63 1.43
N LYS A 73 -1.93 13.57 2.22
CA LYS A 73 -1.84 13.44 3.67
C LYS A 73 -3.24 13.42 4.29
N GLU A 74 -4.13 14.31 3.86
CA GLU A 74 -5.52 14.35 4.31
C GLU A 74 -6.26 13.05 3.95
N ALA A 75 -6.23 12.65 2.68
CA ALA A 75 -6.89 11.44 2.20
C ALA A 75 -6.40 10.19 2.94
N GLN A 76 -5.09 10.06 3.16
CA GLN A 76 -4.53 8.97 3.94
C GLN A 76 -4.94 9.02 5.42
N THR A 77 -5.06 10.21 6.01
CA THR A 77 -5.47 10.38 7.41
C THR A 77 -6.91 9.92 7.61
N VAL A 78 -7.82 10.34 6.73
CA VAL A 78 -9.23 9.92 6.75
C VAL A 78 -9.35 8.41 6.53
N LEU A 79 -8.61 7.86 5.55
CA LEU A 79 -8.58 6.41 5.33
C LEU A 79 -8.11 5.65 6.58
N ARG A 80 -7.01 6.07 7.22
CA ARG A 80 -6.49 5.42 8.44
C ARG A 80 -7.49 5.48 9.61
N ALA A 81 -8.19 6.60 9.78
CA ALA A 81 -9.22 6.73 10.80
C ALA A 81 -10.39 5.78 10.53
N SER A 82 -10.85 5.69 9.28
CA SER A 82 -11.92 4.76 8.87
C SER A 82 -11.53 3.29 9.06
N GLU A 83 -10.29 2.91 8.70
CA GLU A 83 -9.78 1.55 8.91
C GLU A 83 -9.69 1.20 10.40
N THR A 84 -9.28 2.16 11.23
CA THR A 84 -9.25 2.01 12.69
C THR A 84 -10.65 1.83 13.27
N ASN A 85 -11.61 2.65 12.83
CA ASN A 85 -13.00 2.54 13.24
C ASN A 85 -13.58 1.16 12.89
N ARG A 86 -13.35 0.69 11.65
CA ARG A 86 -13.75 -0.66 11.26
C ARG A 86 -13.14 -1.73 12.15
N PHE A 87 -11.84 -1.67 12.41
CA PHE A 87 -11.16 -2.63 13.29
C PHE A 87 -11.78 -2.65 14.70
N GLN A 88 -12.00 -1.48 15.30
CA GLN A 88 -12.59 -1.35 16.63
C GLN A 88 -14.00 -1.93 16.72
N GLN A 89 -14.80 -1.83 15.65
CA GLN A 89 -16.15 -2.36 15.63
C GLN A 89 -16.21 -3.85 15.29
N ILE A 90 -15.35 -4.34 14.39
CA ILE A 90 -15.43 -5.71 13.87
C ILE A 90 -14.72 -6.75 14.76
N GLU A 91 -13.58 -6.40 15.35
CA GLU A 91 -12.78 -7.35 16.12
C GLU A 91 -13.46 -7.91 17.37
N PRO A 92 -14.23 -7.12 18.15
CA PRO A 92 -14.96 -7.62 19.32
C PRO A 92 -16.04 -8.64 18.97
N VAL A 93 -16.64 -8.53 17.78
CA VAL A 93 -17.74 -9.40 17.35
C VAL A 93 -17.31 -10.53 16.42
N GLY A 94 -16.06 -10.53 15.94
CA GLY A 94 -15.58 -11.50 14.95
C GLY A 94 -14.80 -12.69 15.51
N GLN A 95 -14.97 -13.03 16.79
CA GLN A 95 -14.24 -14.15 17.41
C GLN A 95 -14.57 -15.50 16.75
N THR A 96 -15.85 -15.78 16.48
CA THR A 96 -16.29 -17.01 15.80
C THR A 96 -15.67 -17.15 14.40
N LEU A 97 -15.52 -16.04 13.67
CA LEU A 97 -14.85 -16.01 12.38
C LEU A 97 -13.36 -16.34 12.53
N LYS A 98 -12.66 -15.68 13.47
CA LYS A 98 -11.23 -15.95 13.75
C LYS A 98 -10.97 -17.41 14.10
N ASP A 99 -11.84 -18.00 14.92
CA ASP A 99 -11.69 -19.40 15.34
C ASP A 99 -11.88 -20.38 14.18
N LEU A 100 -12.78 -20.08 13.25
CA LEU A 100 -13.02 -20.88 12.06
C LEU A 100 -11.85 -20.84 11.06
N ILE A 101 -11.22 -19.67 10.88
CA ILE A 101 -10.11 -19.50 9.92
C ILE A 101 -8.72 -19.59 10.54
N LYS A 102 -8.61 -20.01 11.80
CA LYS A 102 -7.32 -20.20 12.46
C LYS A 102 -6.48 -21.18 11.64
N TRP A 103 -5.23 -20.80 11.34
CA TRP A 103 -4.35 -21.63 10.53
C TRP A 103 -4.15 -23.03 11.13
N ASN A 104 -4.12 -24.05 10.28
CA ASN A 104 -3.92 -25.45 10.64
C ASN A 104 -3.04 -26.16 9.60
N ALA A 105 -2.04 -26.92 10.08
CA ALA A 105 -1.08 -27.63 9.24
C ALA A 105 -1.70 -28.69 8.31
N LEU A 106 -2.85 -29.27 8.68
CA LEU A 106 -3.53 -30.33 7.93
C LEU A 106 -4.42 -29.80 6.79
N ILE A 107 -4.71 -28.49 6.79
CA ILE A 107 -5.55 -27.86 5.78
C ILE A 107 -4.69 -27.48 4.58
N THR A 108 -5.20 -27.81 3.39
CA THR A 108 -4.66 -27.29 2.12
C THR A 108 -5.34 -25.97 1.83
N TYR A 109 -4.54 -24.91 1.72
CA TYR A 109 -5.02 -23.56 1.42
C TYR A 109 -4.81 -23.26 -0.05
N ALA A 110 -5.89 -23.03 -0.79
CA ALA A 110 -5.83 -22.60 -2.19
C ALA A 110 -5.55 -21.09 -2.28
N LYS A 111 -5.07 -20.62 -3.43
CA LYS A 111 -4.86 -19.18 -3.70
C LYS A 111 -6.12 -18.39 -3.35
N GLY A 112 -5.95 -17.30 -2.60
CA GLY A 112 -7.01 -16.42 -2.13
C GLY A 112 -7.62 -16.82 -0.79
N ASN A 113 -7.43 -18.05 -0.30
CA ASN A 113 -7.93 -18.45 1.03
C ASN A 113 -7.31 -17.57 2.12
N VAL A 114 -8.12 -17.14 3.07
CA VAL A 114 -7.70 -16.28 4.17
C VAL A 114 -7.60 -17.09 5.47
N VAL A 115 -6.55 -16.84 6.25
CA VAL A 115 -6.33 -17.46 7.57
C VAL A 115 -6.03 -16.40 8.62
N TYR A 116 -6.39 -16.71 9.86
CA TYR A 116 -5.94 -15.97 11.04
C TYR A 116 -4.72 -16.66 11.65
N TYR A 117 -3.62 -15.91 11.82
CA TYR A 117 -2.38 -16.41 12.41
C TYR A 117 -1.58 -15.26 13.04
N GLY A 118 -1.05 -15.45 14.25
CA GLY A 118 -0.18 -14.45 14.89
C GLY A 118 -0.80 -13.05 14.99
N SER A 119 -2.09 -12.98 15.33
CA SER A 119 -2.85 -11.72 15.49
C SER A 119 -3.08 -10.90 14.22
N THR A 120 -3.03 -11.54 13.04
CA THR A 120 -3.34 -10.88 11.78
C THR A 120 -3.93 -11.87 10.77
N TYR A 121 -4.41 -11.33 9.65
CA TYR A 121 -5.06 -12.08 8.57
C TYR A 121 -4.16 -12.16 7.36
N TYR A 122 -4.02 -13.35 6.80
CA TYR A 122 -3.18 -13.62 5.63
C TYR A 122 -3.97 -14.28 4.52
N SER A 123 -3.72 -13.89 3.28
CA SER A 123 -4.25 -14.56 2.10
C SER A 123 -3.17 -15.42 1.45
N ALA A 124 -3.53 -16.64 1.09
CA ALA A 124 -2.66 -17.55 0.37
C ALA A 124 -2.40 -17.02 -1.04
N THR A 125 -1.14 -16.90 -1.45
CA THR A 125 -0.76 -16.49 -2.81
C THR A 125 -0.76 -17.66 -3.80
N LYS A 126 -0.64 -18.89 -3.28
CA LYS A 126 -0.58 -20.15 -4.03
C LYS A 126 -1.01 -21.32 -3.15
N THR A 127 -1.38 -22.42 -3.80
CA THR A 127 -1.82 -23.62 -3.10
C THR A 127 -0.68 -24.19 -2.24
N SER A 128 -0.95 -24.44 -0.97
CA SER A 128 0.02 -25.07 -0.07
C SER A 128 -0.65 -25.74 1.13
N THR A 129 0.08 -26.67 1.72
CA THR A 129 -0.30 -27.39 2.94
C THR A 129 0.89 -27.33 3.89
N ASN A 130 0.62 -27.19 5.19
CA ASN A 130 1.66 -27.13 6.22
C ASN A 130 2.74 -26.04 5.96
N LYS A 131 2.32 -24.88 5.45
CA LYS A 131 3.15 -23.67 5.35
C LYS A 131 2.51 -22.59 6.22
N ALA A 132 3.05 -22.35 7.40
CA ALA A 132 2.53 -21.32 8.30
C ALA A 132 2.88 -19.90 7.82
N PRO A 133 2.04 -18.87 8.10
CA PRO A 133 2.35 -17.45 7.84
C PRO A 133 3.47 -16.90 8.76
N THR A 134 4.69 -17.38 8.58
CA THR A 134 5.91 -16.88 9.24
C THR A 134 6.66 -15.91 8.35
N SER A 135 7.60 -15.15 8.90
CA SER A 135 8.44 -14.20 8.15
C SER A 135 9.10 -14.79 6.90
N THR A 136 9.48 -16.07 6.94
CA THR A 136 10.06 -16.82 5.80
C THR A 136 9.06 -17.12 4.68
N ASN A 137 7.76 -17.16 4.98
CA ASN A 137 6.68 -17.54 4.08
C ASN A 137 5.79 -16.36 3.66
N ILE A 138 6.06 -15.15 4.16
CA ILE A 138 5.32 -13.92 3.84
C ILE A 138 6.02 -13.14 2.72
N GLY A 139 5.25 -12.72 1.71
CA GLY A 139 5.71 -11.93 0.57
C GLY A 139 4.96 -12.27 -0.72
N SER A 140 4.93 -11.35 -1.69
CA SER A 140 4.18 -11.51 -2.94
C SER A 140 4.57 -12.75 -3.75
N THR A 141 5.82 -13.19 -3.65
CA THR A 141 6.34 -14.41 -4.29
C THR A 141 6.33 -15.65 -3.38
N LYS A 142 5.96 -15.48 -2.12
CA LYS A 142 5.97 -16.53 -1.08
C LYS A 142 4.63 -17.25 -1.03
N PHE A 143 4.21 -17.76 0.13
CA PHE A 143 2.95 -18.50 0.31
C PHE A 143 1.82 -17.63 0.84
N TRP A 144 2.16 -16.56 1.55
CA TRP A 144 1.22 -15.69 2.24
C TRP A 144 1.51 -14.22 1.96
N VAL A 145 0.46 -13.44 1.89
CA VAL A 145 0.52 -11.97 1.99
C VAL A 145 -0.47 -11.53 3.04
N VAL A 146 -0.24 -10.39 3.68
CA VAL A 146 -1.22 -9.79 4.59
C VAL A 146 -2.50 -9.52 3.79
N TYR A 147 -3.64 -10.01 4.28
CA TYR A 147 -4.92 -9.85 3.60
C TYR A 147 -5.47 -8.46 3.88
N GLN A 148 -5.68 -7.68 2.81
CA GLN A 148 -6.16 -6.30 2.87
C GLN A 148 -5.42 -5.48 3.94
N PRO A 149 -4.11 -5.24 3.75
CA PRO A 149 -3.31 -4.51 4.73
C PRO A 149 -3.86 -3.10 4.98
N THR A 150 -3.78 -2.63 6.21
CA THR A 150 -4.16 -1.25 6.57
C THR A 150 -3.14 -0.25 6.03
N ASN A 151 -3.59 0.98 5.76
CA ASN A 151 -2.73 2.11 5.39
C ASN A 151 -1.81 2.54 6.55
N ALA A 152 -2.22 2.31 7.80
CA ALA A 152 -1.39 2.62 8.97
C ALA A 152 -0.25 1.60 9.16
N ASN A 153 -0.49 0.33 8.88
CA ASN A 153 0.49 -0.73 9.07
C ASN A 153 0.26 -1.87 8.07
N SER A 154 1.21 -2.02 7.13
CA SER A 154 1.15 -3.06 6.10
C SER A 154 1.29 -4.50 6.63
N LYS A 155 1.60 -4.67 7.92
CA LYS A 155 1.66 -5.97 8.61
C LYS A 155 0.32 -6.38 9.25
N VAL A 156 -0.64 -5.46 9.35
CA VAL A 156 -1.97 -5.70 9.94
C VAL A 156 -2.98 -5.89 8.83
N GLY A 157 -3.55 -7.10 8.75
CA GLY A 157 -4.61 -7.45 7.81
C GLY A 157 -6.00 -7.16 8.37
N GLN A 158 -6.99 -7.12 7.48
CA GLN A 158 -8.38 -6.85 7.83
C GLN A 158 -9.20 -8.15 7.87
N MET A 159 -10.17 -8.26 8.78
CA MET A 159 -11.04 -9.43 8.85
C MET A 159 -11.83 -9.61 7.53
N PRO A 160 -11.86 -10.82 6.93
CA PRO A 160 -12.63 -11.11 5.72
C PRO A 160 -14.13 -11.16 5.99
N THR A 161 -14.94 -11.18 4.92
CA THR A 161 -16.40 -11.27 5.06
C THR A 161 -16.85 -12.67 5.51
N PRO A 162 -17.93 -12.79 6.31
CA PRO A 162 -18.48 -14.08 6.71
C PRO A 162 -18.78 -15.00 5.52
N THR A 163 -19.36 -14.46 4.45
CA THR A 163 -19.70 -15.23 3.24
C THR A 163 -18.47 -15.90 2.59
N ALA A 164 -17.36 -15.17 2.45
CA ALA A 164 -16.12 -15.73 1.89
C ALA A 164 -15.52 -16.82 2.79
N VAL A 165 -15.61 -16.61 4.12
CA VAL A 165 -15.15 -17.58 5.12
C VAL A 165 -15.98 -18.85 5.10
N ILE A 166 -17.30 -18.74 5.12
CA ILE A 166 -18.25 -19.87 5.06
C ILE A 166 -18.01 -20.71 3.80
N ALA A 167 -17.86 -20.08 2.64
CA ALA A 167 -17.60 -20.79 1.39
C ALA A 167 -16.26 -21.54 1.42
N THR A 168 -15.23 -20.94 2.04
CA THR A 168 -13.91 -21.57 2.17
C THR A 168 -13.94 -22.74 3.17
N ALA A 169 -14.59 -22.56 4.32
CA ALA A 169 -14.73 -23.59 5.35
C ALA A 169 -15.45 -24.83 4.82
N ASN A 170 -16.55 -24.66 4.09
CA ASN A 170 -17.26 -25.78 3.46
C ASN A 170 -16.36 -26.61 2.54
N LYS A 171 -15.53 -25.95 1.71
CA LYS A 171 -14.56 -26.64 0.84
C LYS A 171 -13.49 -27.37 1.64
N GLN A 172 -13.02 -26.78 2.74
CA GLN A 172 -12.02 -27.39 3.62
C GLN A 172 -12.58 -28.63 4.34
N ILE A 173 -13.80 -28.55 4.87
CA ILE A 173 -14.49 -29.69 5.49
C ILE A 173 -14.62 -30.83 4.49
N ALA A 174 -15.10 -30.55 3.27
CA ALA A 174 -15.22 -31.57 2.22
C ALA A 174 -13.87 -32.21 1.86
N ALA A 175 -12.81 -31.40 1.75
CA ALA A 175 -11.46 -31.89 1.45
C ALA A 175 -10.89 -32.77 2.58
N LEU A 176 -11.10 -32.39 3.84
CA LEU A 176 -10.67 -33.16 5.02
C LEU A 176 -11.41 -34.50 5.09
N THR A 177 -12.73 -34.49 4.90
CA THR A 177 -13.55 -35.72 4.84
C THR A 177 -13.07 -36.64 3.73
N SER A 178 -12.80 -36.11 2.53
CA SER A 178 -12.27 -36.90 1.42
C SER A 178 -10.88 -37.47 1.72
N SER A 179 -10.02 -36.71 2.41
CA SER A 179 -8.69 -37.17 2.84
C SER A 179 -8.77 -38.28 3.91
N ALA A 180 -9.74 -38.19 4.82
CA ALA A 180 -10.02 -39.22 5.82
C ALA A 180 -10.48 -40.55 5.19
N VAL A 181 -11.26 -40.50 4.10
CA VAL A 181 -11.71 -41.69 3.37
C VAL A 181 -10.56 -42.34 2.60
N LYS A 182 -9.68 -41.53 2.01
CA LYS A 182 -8.57 -42.03 1.16
C LYS A 182 -7.40 -42.60 1.93
N THR A 183 -7.21 -42.21 3.19
CA THR A 183 -6.08 -42.70 3.99
C THR A 183 -6.39 -44.04 4.65
N SER A 184 -5.47 -45.00 4.55
CA SER A 184 -5.52 -46.28 5.25
C SER A 184 -4.91 -46.22 6.66
N VAL A 185 -4.21 -45.13 7.01
CA VAL A 185 -3.55 -44.97 8.30
C VAL A 185 -4.53 -44.48 9.34
N ALA A 186 -4.89 -45.33 10.31
CA ALA A 186 -5.90 -45.05 11.33
C ALA A 186 -5.64 -43.75 12.11
N ALA A 187 -4.40 -43.50 12.52
CA ALA A 187 -4.03 -42.28 13.24
C ALA A 187 -4.21 -41.01 12.39
N THR A 188 -3.91 -41.08 11.09
CA THR A 188 -4.10 -39.97 10.14
C THR A 188 -5.58 -39.75 9.84
N LYS A 189 -6.34 -40.83 9.67
CA LYS A 189 -7.80 -40.80 9.51
C LYS A 189 -8.46 -40.08 10.68
N LEU A 190 -8.08 -40.44 11.90
CA LEU A 190 -8.59 -39.80 13.12
C LEU A 190 -8.33 -38.28 13.12
N LYS A 191 -7.11 -37.85 12.80
CA LYS A 191 -6.76 -36.42 12.72
C LYS A 191 -7.64 -35.65 11.73
N TYR A 192 -7.86 -36.19 10.53
CA TYR A 192 -8.72 -35.55 9.52
C TYR A 192 -10.18 -35.49 9.96
N THR A 193 -10.73 -36.59 10.49
CA THR A 193 -12.12 -36.63 10.96
C THR A 193 -12.35 -35.69 12.13
N THR A 194 -11.43 -35.64 13.11
CA THR A 194 -11.52 -34.71 14.24
C THR A 194 -11.50 -33.26 13.77
N LEU A 195 -10.59 -32.89 12.86
CA LEU A 195 -10.52 -31.52 12.36
C LEU A 195 -11.74 -31.14 11.52
N ALA A 196 -12.25 -32.04 10.69
CA ALA A 196 -13.48 -31.80 9.92
C ALA A 196 -14.69 -31.56 10.84
N SER A 197 -14.80 -32.32 11.93
CA SER A 197 -15.86 -32.15 12.93
C SER A 197 -15.73 -30.83 13.70
N ASP A 198 -14.52 -30.45 14.11
CA ASP A 198 -14.25 -29.16 14.77
C ASP A 198 -14.60 -27.97 13.86
N LEU A 199 -14.20 -28.01 12.58
CA LEU A 199 -14.56 -26.98 11.61
C LEU A 199 -16.07 -26.92 11.36
N THR A 200 -16.76 -28.07 11.31
CA THR A 200 -18.22 -28.12 11.17
C THR A 200 -18.92 -27.41 12.33
N THR A 201 -18.44 -27.65 13.55
CA THR A 201 -18.96 -26.99 14.76
C THR A 201 -18.72 -25.48 14.73
N LYS A 202 -17.51 -25.05 14.37
CA LYS A 202 -17.16 -23.62 14.25
C LYS A 202 -17.92 -22.93 13.11
N LEU A 203 -18.17 -23.63 12.01
CA LEU A 203 -18.97 -23.12 10.90
C LEU A 203 -20.40 -22.84 11.36
N ALA A 204 -21.03 -23.79 12.07
CA ALA A 204 -22.36 -23.58 12.65
C ALA A 204 -22.38 -22.39 13.63
N ALA A 205 -21.34 -22.25 14.46
CA ALA A 205 -21.21 -21.11 15.37
C ALA A 205 -21.08 -19.77 14.63
N LEU A 206 -20.30 -19.71 13.53
CA LEU A 206 -20.22 -18.50 12.71
C LEU A 206 -21.57 -18.20 12.03
N GLU A 207 -22.24 -19.21 11.46
CA GLU A 207 -23.54 -19.02 10.81
C GLU A 207 -24.58 -18.41 11.76
N ALA A 208 -24.59 -18.85 13.02
CA ALA A 208 -25.47 -18.30 14.05
C ALA A 208 -25.09 -16.86 14.49
N ASN A 209 -23.81 -16.47 14.36
CA ASN A 209 -23.28 -15.21 14.90
C ASN A 209 -22.74 -14.26 13.81
N LYS A 210 -23.02 -14.49 12.52
CA LYS A 210 -22.47 -13.67 11.43
C LYS A 210 -23.12 -12.30 11.30
N ALA A 211 -24.35 -12.11 11.80
CA ALA A 211 -25.12 -10.88 11.58
C ALA A 211 -24.43 -9.61 12.14
N PRO A 212 -23.88 -9.59 13.38
CA PRO A 212 -23.11 -8.44 13.87
C PRO A 212 -21.88 -8.13 13.01
N ILE A 213 -21.17 -9.15 12.52
CA ILE A 213 -20.01 -8.97 11.64
C ILE A 213 -20.44 -8.36 10.31
N GLN A 214 -21.51 -8.92 9.72
CA GLN A 214 -22.05 -8.47 8.43
C GLN A 214 -22.55 -7.02 8.51
N SER A 215 -23.22 -6.64 9.60
CA SER A 215 -23.70 -5.27 9.82
C SER A 215 -22.56 -4.24 9.79
N VAL A 216 -21.44 -4.53 10.47
CA VAL A 216 -20.25 -3.65 10.44
C VAL A 216 -19.67 -3.54 9.04
N ILE A 217 -19.55 -4.67 8.32
CA ILE A 217 -19.05 -4.73 6.95
C ILE A 217 -19.93 -3.91 6.00
N ASP A 218 -21.23 -4.14 6.01
CA ASP A 218 -22.17 -3.47 5.11
C ASP A 218 -22.19 -1.95 5.34
N THR A 219 -21.94 -1.52 6.58
CA THR A 219 -21.91 -0.10 6.95
C THR A 219 -20.59 0.58 6.57
N LEU A 220 -19.44 -0.06 6.81
CA LEU A 220 -18.13 0.59 6.76
C LEU A 220 -17.30 0.25 5.52
N ASP A 221 -17.48 -0.94 4.93
CA ASP A 221 -16.66 -1.36 3.78
C ASP A 221 -16.92 -0.52 2.52
N PRO A 222 -18.16 -0.10 2.18
CA PRO A 222 -18.38 0.80 1.06
C PRO A 222 -17.62 2.13 1.20
N VAL A 223 -17.66 2.74 2.38
CA VAL A 223 -16.93 3.99 2.68
C VAL A 223 -15.42 3.79 2.53
N LEU A 224 -14.90 2.66 3.03
CA LEU A 224 -13.49 2.32 2.89
C LEU A 224 -13.06 2.13 1.43
N ILE A 225 -13.92 1.56 0.59
CA ILE A 225 -13.65 1.40 -0.85
C ILE A 225 -13.54 2.76 -1.52
N GLU A 226 -14.44 3.70 -1.22
CA GLU A 226 -14.40 5.07 -1.74
C GLU A 226 -13.13 5.80 -1.29
N LEU A 227 -12.79 5.72 -0.01
CA LEU A 227 -11.57 6.34 0.53
C LEU A 227 -10.29 5.75 -0.08
N LYS A 228 -10.23 4.43 -0.26
CA LYS A 228 -9.11 3.76 -0.95
C LYS A 228 -9.02 4.24 -2.41
N SER A 229 -10.15 4.40 -3.08
CA SER A 229 -10.22 4.92 -4.46
C SER A 229 -9.77 6.38 -4.55
N ALA A 230 -10.16 7.22 -3.58
CA ALA A 230 -9.72 8.61 -3.51
C ALA A 230 -8.20 8.72 -3.30
N VAL A 231 -7.62 7.93 -2.40
CA VAL A 231 -6.16 7.88 -2.20
C VAL A 231 -5.44 7.43 -3.48
N ALA A 232 -5.98 6.44 -4.19
CA ALA A 232 -5.44 5.98 -5.46
C ALA A 232 -5.50 7.08 -6.54
N LEU A 233 -6.62 7.79 -6.64
CA LEU A 233 -6.82 8.88 -7.59
C LEU A 233 -5.82 10.03 -7.36
N VAL A 234 -5.66 10.47 -6.10
CA VAL A 234 -4.67 11.51 -5.75
C VAL A 234 -3.26 11.07 -6.16
N SER A 235 -2.93 9.79 -5.96
CA SER A 235 -1.64 9.23 -6.37
C SER A 235 -1.44 9.25 -7.89
N ILE A 236 -2.47 8.92 -8.67
CA ILE A 236 -2.44 9.00 -10.15
C ILE A 236 -2.21 10.44 -10.62
N THR A 237 -2.87 11.42 -9.98
CA THR A 237 -2.67 12.85 -10.29
C THR A 237 -1.22 13.28 -10.10
N LYS A 238 -0.51 12.71 -9.11
CA LYS A 238 0.92 12.97 -8.92
C LYS A 238 1.75 12.60 -10.14
N ASP A 239 1.49 11.44 -10.73
CA ASP A 239 2.27 10.94 -11.86
C ASP A 239 2.02 11.80 -13.09
N LEU A 240 0.77 12.23 -13.32
CA LEU A 240 0.43 13.20 -14.38
C LEU A 240 1.12 14.55 -14.19
N VAL A 241 1.19 15.07 -12.96
CA VAL A 241 1.90 16.32 -12.67
C VAL A 241 3.40 16.14 -12.85
N LYS A 242 3.96 15.01 -12.40
CA LYS A 242 5.39 14.69 -12.53
C LYS A 242 5.83 14.69 -14.00
N ASP A 243 5.00 14.19 -14.91
CA ASP A 243 5.30 14.23 -16.35
C ASP A 243 5.37 15.65 -16.89
N LYS A 244 4.44 16.53 -16.48
CA LYS A 244 4.48 17.97 -16.84
C LYS A 244 5.65 18.72 -16.21
N CYS A 245 6.09 18.27 -15.05
CA CYS A 245 7.20 18.85 -14.29
C CYS A 245 8.56 18.22 -14.62
N ASN A 246 8.63 17.42 -15.69
CA ASN A 246 9.85 16.75 -16.11
C ASN A 246 10.83 17.77 -16.73
N PRO A 247 12.06 17.90 -16.21
CA PRO A 247 13.05 18.87 -16.69
C PRO A 247 13.59 18.60 -18.10
N ARG A 248 13.16 17.52 -18.77
CA ARG A 248 13.51 17.21 -20.17
C ARG A 248 12.55 17.83 -21.21
N TYR A 249 11.48 18.47 -20.75
CA TYR A 249 10.53 19.24 -21.58
C TYR A 249 10.48 20.70 -21.11
#